data_AF-A0A679KB75-F1
#
_entry.id   AF-A0A679KB75-F1
#
_cell.length_a   1.000
_cell.length_b   1.000
_cell.length_c   1.000
_cell.angle_alpha   90.00
_cell.angle_beta   90.00
_cell.angle_gamma   90.00
#
_symmetry.space_group_name_H-M   'P 1'
#
loop_
_entity.id
_entity.type
_entity.pdbx_description
1 polymer ?
#
loop_
_entity_poly.entity_id
_entity_poly.type
_entity_poly.pdbx_seq_one_letter_code
_entity_poly.pdbx_strand_id
1 'polypeptide(L)'
;MLTDPVNTLAYHQSRVLCQHRDMSTVPCASVAKALVEFKSKDKNPNTTPESQALWFYGMNHAVALVASRRAPLEPLTPDELNLVRTYHEKMNEKAVRAFYYLLLTTIRESRHNQSKAKSKPDMKKQFGEEVAEFFCGSTGDEGTIHQTFLNKPPQASIGALTGAMQWAFYNSKWASSYGGPKWGAITDCLHRFVTGEYSAEMMLDTIWTLQHNGGVLFNKGHVFAHETGTLKRILDIQRSGQIPHAILYDQPCGHYVTDGLLQHMEMAQQMFPDHVGKYVDWYMVEALGSVHKYPKEISAQTKTHGISKEASKAQKMQAEKLAAMAKAEAEKKAAEEKMYFTLMPNTKVKKVEIHRVAEAA
;
A
#
# COMPACT_ATOMS: atom_id res chain seq x y z
N MET A 1 -26.27 1.98 13.47
CA MET A 1 -26.26 1.05 14.63
C MET A 1 -26.04 -0.34 14.04
N LEU A 2 -25.08 -1.13 14.54
CA LEU A 2 -24.82 -2.47 14.01
C LEU A 2 -25.97 -3.39 14.43
N THR A 3 -26.76 -3.87 13.48
CA THR A 3 -27.94 -4.71 13.74
C THR A 3 -27.68 -6.20 13.52
N ASP A 4 -26.59 -6.54 12.82
CA ASP A 4 -26.25 -7.94 12.52
C ASP A 4 -25.72 -8.67 13.76
N PRO A 5 -25.94 -9.98 13.88
CA PRO A 5 -25.44 -10.75 15.01
C PRO A 5 -23.91 -10.75 15.08
N VAL A 6 -23.36 -10.55 16.28
CA VAL A 6 -21.90 -10.39 16.52
C VAL A 6 -21.06 -11.56 16.01
N ASN A 7 -21.64 -12.75 15.88
CA ASN A 7 -20.99 -13.96 15.41
C ASN A 7 -21.12 -14.17 13.88
N THR A 8 -21.35 -13.13 13.08
CA THR A 8 -21.47 -13.22 11.62
C THR A 8 -20.43 -12.35 10.93
N LEU A 9 -20.08 -12.69 9.68
CA LEU A 9 -19.16 -11.87 8.88
C LEU A 9 -19.75 -10.47 8.59
N ALA A 10 -21.06 -10.36 8.39
CA ALA A 10 -21.75 -9.09 8.15
C ALA A 10 -21.54 -8.08 9.30
N TYR A 11 -21.65 -8.53 10.55
CA TYR A 11 -21.32 -7.68 11.71
C TYR A 11 -19.87 -7.20 11.68
N HIS A 12 -18.95 -8.06 11.27
CA HIS A 12 -17.52 -7.74 11.26
C HIS A 12 -17.15 -6.80 10.10
N GLN A 13 -17.69 -7.04 8.91
CA GLN A 13 -17.52 -6.18 7.72
C GLN A 13 -18.11 -4.77 7.90
N SER A 14 -19.10 -4.62 8.78
CA SER A 14 -19.68 -3.31 9.14
C SER A 14 -18.88 -2.55 10.21
N ARG A 15 -17.77 -3.10 10.72
CA ARG A 15 -16.88 -2.41 11.67
C ARG A 15 -15.95 -1.41 10.98
N VAL A 16 -15.41 -0.50 11.79
CA VAL A 16 -14.60 0.66 11.36
C VAL A 16 -13.43 0.33 10.43
N LEU A 17 -12.85 -0.87 10.53
CA LEU A 17 -11.72 -1.30 9.72
C LEU A 17 -12.07 -1.35 8.22
N CYS A 18 -13.25 -1.91 7.91
CA CYS A 18 -13.70 -2.19 6.55
C CYS A 18 -14.66 -1.12 6.02
N GLN A 19 -15.13 -0.22 6.88
CA GLN A 19 -16.04 0.85 6.51
C GLN A 19 -15.30 2.09 6.01
N HIS A 20 -15.83 2.69 4.95
CA HIS A 20 -15.45 4.01 4.47
C HIS A 20 -15.94 5.07 5.46
N ARG A 21 -15.03 5.88 5.99
CA ARG A 21 -15.36 6.92 6.97
C ARG A 21 -14.65 8.20 6.65
N ASP A 22 -15.43 9.24 6.38
CA ASP A 22 -14.91 10.59 6.23
C ASP A 22 -14.53 11.15 7.60
N MET A 23 -13.25 11.45 7.78
CA MET A 23 -12.70 12.15 8.95
C MET A 23 -12.11 13.51 8.57
N SER A 24 -12.39 14.02 7.37
CA SER A 24 -11.85 15.27 6.81
C SER A 24 -12.16 16.50 7.64
N THR A 25 -13.22 16.45 8.45
CA THR A 25 -13.66 17.54 9.34
C THR A 25 -13.03 17.49 10.73
N VAL A 26 -12.31 16.41 11.09
CA VAL A 26 -11.69 16.28 12.41
C VAL A 26 -10.64 17.37 12.61
N PRO A 27 -10.66 18.14 13.71
CA PRO A 27 -9.66 19.19 13.95
C PRO A 27 -8.25 18.64 14.07
N CYS A 28 -7.28 19.31 13.45
CA CYS A 28 -5.85 18.95 13.56
C CYS A 28 -5.39 18.88 15.02
N ALA A 29 -5.89 19.75 15.89
CA ALA A 29 -5.61 19.72 17.32
C ALA A 29 -6.02 18.41 18.01
N SER A 30 -7.14 17.81 17.59
CA SER A 30 -7.58 16.52 18.13
C SER A 30 -6.66 15.39 17.67
N VAL A 31 -6.26 15.41 16.39
CA VAL A 31 -5.32 14.43 15.81
C VAL A 31 -3.95 14.52 16.47
N ALA A 32 -3.42 15.74 16.64
CA ALA A 32 -2.15 15.98 17.32
C ALA A 32 -2.16 15.45 18.77
N LYS A 33 -3.22 15.76 19.53
CA LYS A 33 -3.39 15.24 20.90
C LYS A 33 -3.43 13.71 20.93
N ALA A 34 -4.21 13.08 20.07
CA ALA A 34 -4.32 11.62 19.99
C ALA A 34 -2.98 10.96 19.60
N LEU A 35 -2.19 11.62 18.74
CA LEU A 35 -0.85 11.15 18.37
C LEU A 35 0.15 11.28 19.52
N VAL A 36 0.13 12.37 20.28
CA VAL A 36 0.96 12.51 21.50
C VAL A 36 0.61 11.40 22.49
N GLU A 37 -0.67 11.16 22.72
CA GLU A 37 -1.15 10.10 23.61
C GLU A 37 -0.71 8.71 23.11
N PHE A 38 -0.87 8.44 21.81
CA PHE A 38 -0.41 7.20 21.17
C PHE A 38 1.09 6.98 21.41
N LYS A 39 1.93 7.98 21.14
CA LYS A 39 3.38 7.87 21.35
C LYS A 39 3.74 7.62 22.82
N SER A 40 3.02 8.24 23.76
CA SER A 40 3.25 8.04 25.19
C SER A 40 2.86 6.65 25.70
N LYS A 41 1.87 6.01 25.04
CA LYS A 41 1.35 4.69 25.39
C LYS A 41 1.92 3.56 24.53
N ASP A 42 2.78 3.89 23.56
CA ASP A 42 3.35 2.90 22.64
C ASP A 42 4.34 1.99 23.38
N LYS A 43 3.87 0.78 23.69
CA LYS A 43 4.68 -0.26 24.34
C LYS A 43 5.72 -0.86 23.40
N ASN A 44 5.61 -0.63 22.08
CA ASN A 44 6.45 -1.24 21.06
C ASN A 44 6.98 -0.16 20.09
N PRO A 45 7.81 0.80 20.56
CA PRO A 45 8.31 1.90 19.71
C PRO A 45 9.20 1.39 18.56
N ASN A 46 9.82 0.23 18.73
CA ASN A 46 10.67 -0.42 17.73
C ASN A 46 9.91 -1.36 16.79
N THR A 47 8.59 -1.18 16.66
CA THR A 47 7.78 -1.97 15.72
C THR A 47 8.33 -1.80 14.30
N THR A 48 8.65 -2.92 13.64
CA THR A 48 9.15 -2.90 12.25
C THR A 48 7.99 -3.02 11.26
N PRO A 49 8.11 -2.43 10.05
CA PRO A 49 7.08 -2.56 9.01
C PRO A 49 6.88 -4.01 8.57
N GLU A 50 7.93 -4.83 8.56
CA GLU A 50 7.87 -6.25 8.18
C GLU A 50 6.94 -7.04 9.10
N SER A 51 7.07 -6.86 10.42
CA SER A 51 6.22 -7.54 11.39
C SER A 51 4.76 -7.13 11.22
N GLN A 52 4.49 -5.85 10.98
CA GLN A 52 3.12 -5.36 10.76
C GLN A 52 2.54 -5.85 9.43
N ALA A 53 3.33 -5.89 8.36
CA ALA A 53 2.92 -6.42 7.06
C ALA A 53 2.60 -7.93 7.12
N LEU A 54 3.43 -8.73 7.81
CA LEU A 54 3.16 -10.16 8.03
C LEU A 54 1.86 -10.38 8.80
N TRP A 55 1.65 -9.63 9.88
CA TRP A 55 0.39 -9.68 10.62
C TRP A 55 -0.81 -9.29 9.75
N PHE A 56 -0.69 -8.21 8.97
CA PHE A 56 -1.77 -7.74 8.11
C PHE A 56 -2.13 -8.77 7.06
N TYR A 57 -1.17 -9.18 6.23
CA TYR A 57 -1.43 -10.11 5.15
C TYR A 57 -1.72 -11.53 5.62
N GLY A 58 -1.12 -11.99 6.71
CA GLY A 58 -1.41 -13.30 7.30
C GLY A 58 -2.84 -13.38 7.83
N MET A 59 -3.25 -12.41 8.64
CA MET A 59 -4.61 -12.40 9.18
C MET A 59 -5.66 -12.08 8.12
N ASN A 60 -5.38 -11.17 7.16
CA ASN A 60 -6.28 -10.90 6.03
C ASN A 60 -6.49 -12.17 5.17
N HIS A 61 -5.41 -12.91 4.87
CA HIS A 61 -5.53 -14.20 4.18
C HIS A 61 -6.41 -15.17 4.98
N ALA A 62 -6.17 -15.33 6.27
CA ALA A 62 -6.95 -16.26 7.09
C ALA A 62 -8.44 -15.88 7.18
N VAL A 63 -8.77 -14.59 7.29
CA VAL A 63 -10.15 -14.10 7.23
C VAL A 63 -10.77 -14.32 5.85
N ALA A 64 -10.00 -14.14 4.76
CA ALA A 64 -10.48 -14.43 3.41
C ALA A 64 -10.83 -15.91 3.23
N LEU A 65 -10.06 -16.83 3.85
CA LEU A 65 -10.39 -18.26 3.86
C LEU A 65 -11.72 -18.53 4.58
N VAL A 66 -11.94 -17.91 5.75
CA VAL A 66 -13.25 -17.99 6.45
C VAL A 66 -14.36 -17.46 5.55
N ALA A 67 -14.18 -16.29 4.95
CA ALA A 67 -15.18 -15.64 4.08
C ALA A 67 -15.49 -16.45 2.81
N SER A 68 -14.54 -17.25 2.31
CA SER A 68 -14.79 -18.13 1.17
C SER A 68 -15.66 -19.35 1.48
N ARG A 69 -15.83 -19.69 2.77
CA ARG A 69 -16.62 -20.85 3.23
C ARG A 69 -17.92 -20.48 3.91
N ARG A 70 -18.16 -19.21 4.22
CA ARG A 70 -19.31 -18.73 5.00
C ARG A 70 -20.10 -17.69 4.24
N ALA A 71 -21.43 -17.79 4.29
CA ALA A 71 -22.28 -16.68 3.85
C ALA A 71 -22.20 -15.51 4.86
N PRO A 72 -22.46 -14.25 4.46
CA PRO A 72 -22.30 -13.09 5.34
C PRO A 72 -23.05 -13.16 6.68
N LEU A 73 -24.26 -13.72 6.68
CA LEU A 73 -25.12 -13.86 7.87
C LEU A 73 -25.04 -15.25 8.52
N GLU A 74 -24.21 -16.15 7.99
CA GLU A 74 -24.01 -17.46 8.58
C GLU A 74 -23.22 -17.33 9.89
N PRO A 75 -23.67 -17.96 11.00
CA PRO A 75 -22.91 -17.99 12.24
C PRO A 75 -21.52 -18.62 12.07
N LEU A 76 -20.50 -17.91 12.54
CA LEU A 76 -19.13 -18.38 12.64
C LEU A 76 -18.98 -19.39 13.78
N THR A 77 -18.09 -20.38 13.60
CA THR A 77 -17.67 -21.24 14.72
C THR A 77 -16.90 -20.42 15.78
N PRO A 78 -16.73 -20.94 17.01
CA PRO A 78 -15.93 -20.24 18.03
C PRO A 78 -14.52 -19.87 17.57
N ASP A 79 -13.83 -20.76 16.85
CA ASP A 79 -12.46 -20.53 16.36
C ASP A 79 -12.41 -19.52 15.22
N GLU A 80 -13.34 -19.60 14.27
CA GLU A 80 -13.49 -18.63 13.19
C GLU A 80 -13.81 -17.23 13.74
N LEU A 81 -14.73 -17.16 14.71
CA LEU A 81 -15.09 -15.91 15.38
C LEU A 81 -13.90 -15.31 16.14
N ASN A 82 -13.12 -16.14 16.82
CA ASN A 82 -11.91 -15.69 17.51
C ASN A 82 -10.87 -15.12 16.52
N LEU A 83 -10.68 -15.79 15.38
CA LEU A 83 -9.79 -15.32 14.33
C LEU A 83 -10.24 -13.97 13.77
N VAL A 84 -11.52 -13.84 13.41
CA VAL A 84 -12.09 -12.61 12.84
C VAL A 84 -12.07 -11.45 13.87
N ARG A 85 -12.38 -11.73 15.15
CA ARG A 85 -12.27 -10.73 16.22
C ARG A 85 -10.85 -10.21 16.37
N THR A 86 -9.88 -11.12 16.40
CA THR A 86 -8.46 -10.78 16.56
C THR A 86 -7.96 -9.98 15.36
N TYR A 87 -8.37 -10.36 14.13
CA TYR A 87 -8.07 -9.59 12.93
C TYR A 87 -8.50 -8.13 13.09
N HIS A 88 -9.76 -7.87 13.44
CA HIS A 88 -10.24 -6.51 13.61
C HIS A 88 -9.56 -5.74 14.76
N GLU A 89 -9.32 -6.40 15.90
CA GLU A 89 -8.63 -5.77 17.02
C GLU A 89 -7.22 -5.33 16.61
N LYS A 90 -6.43 -6.28 16.10
CA LYS A 90 -5.03 -6.02 15.75
C LYS A 90 -4.91 -5.06 14.59
N MET A 91 -5.71 -5.21 13.53
CA MET A 91 -5.60 -4.33 12.36
C MET A 91 -6.02 -2.89 12.65
N ASN A 92 -6.94 -2.64 13.57
CA ASN A 92 -7.23 -1.27 13.99
C ASN A 92 -6.01 -0.60 14.64
N GLU A 93 -5.28 -1.31 15.52
CA GLU A 93 -4.04 -0.80 16.11
C GLU A 93 -3.00 -0.47 15.02
N LYS A 94 -2.85 -1.35 14.03
CA LYS A 94 -1.90 -1.14 12.92
C LYS A 94 -2.32 0.04 12.04
N ALA A 95 -3.60 0.15 11.74
CA ALA A 95 -4.14 1.24 10.91
C ALA A 95 -3.88 2.60 11.57
N VAL A 96 -4.08 2.71 12.88
CA VAL A 96 -3.78 3.93 13.64
C VAL A 96 -2.29 4.29 13.54
N ARG A 97 -1.39 3.32 13.75
CA ARG A 97 0.06 3.54 13.60
C ARG A 97 0.43 3.95 12.17
N ALA A 98 -0.14 3.29 11.15
CA ALA A 98 0.08 3.57 9.74
C ALA A 98 -0.40 4.98 9.34
N PHE A 99 -1.59 5.39 9.80
CA PHE A 99 -2.11 6.75 9.62
C PHE A 99 -1.16 7.80 10.20
N TYR A 100 -0.72 7.61 11.46
CA TYR A 100 0.23 8.53 12.09
C TYR A 100 1.58 8.55 11.39
N TYR A 101 2.05 7.41 10.90
CA TYR A 101 3.29 7.34 10.14
C TYR A 101 3.21 8.13 8.84
N LEU A 102 2.15 7.94 8.05
CA LEU A 102 1.89 8.69 6.82
C LEU A 102 1.83 10.18 7.11
N LEU A 103 1.01 10.59 8.09
CA LEU A 103 0.84 12.00 8.46
C LEU A 103 2.16 12.67 8.85
N LEU A 104 2.92 12.07 9.76
CA LEU A 104 4.19 12.63 10.21
C LEU A 104 5.19 12.70 9.06
N THR A 105 5.26 11.67 8.23
CA THR A 105 6.22 11.59 7.13
C THR A 105 5.90 12.60 6.03
N THR A 106 4.63 12.75 5.64
CA THR A 106 4.23 13.73 4.62
C THR A 106 4.40 15.16 5.11
N ILE A 107 4.08 15.44 6.39
CA ILE A 107 4.38 16.75 7.01
C ILE A 107 5.89 17.01 6.94
N ARG A 108 6.68 16.04 7.40
CA ARG A 108 8.15 16.13 7.40
C ARG A 108 8.70 16.43 6.01
N GLU A 109 8.24 15.76 4.97
CA GLU A 109 8.77 15.92 3.62
C GLU A 109 8.28 17.19 2.93
N SER A 110 7.13 17.72 3.34
CA SER A 110 6.59 18.97 2.80
C SER A 110 7.50 20.19 3.04
N ARG A 111 8.37 20.13 4.06
CA ARG A 111 9.36 21.18 4.35
C ARG A 111 10.29 21.50 3.17
N HIS A 112 10.50 20.53 2.27
CA HIS A 112 11.40 20.65 1.12
C HIS A 112 10.80 21.43 -0.07
N ASN A 113 9.59 21.97 0.07
CA ASN A 113 8.99 22.83 -0.94
C ASN A 113 9.84 24.11 -1.12
N GLN A 114 10.35 24.33 -2.34
CA GLN A 114 11.21 25.47 -2.69
C GLN A 114 10.42 26.71 -3.12
N SER A 115 9.11 26.58 -3.27
CA SER A 115 8.21 27.62 -3.78
C SER A 115 7.13 28.03 -2.79
N LYS A 116 7.41 27.94 -1.48
CA LYS A 116 6.45 28.26 -0.40
C LYS A 116 5.82 29.64 -0.58
N ALA A 117 6.63 30.68 -0.78
CA ALA A 117 6.13 32.05 -0.97
C ALA A 117 5.20 32.18 -2.18
N LYS A 118 5.53 31.52 -3.30
CA LYS A 118 4.71 31.49 -4.51
C LYS A 118 3.42 30.67 -4.33
N SER A 119 3.48 29.59 -3.56
CA SER A 119 2.36 28.65 -3.36
C SER A 119 1.38 29.13 -2.29
N LYS A 120 1.82 29.98 -1.35
CA LYS A 120 1.01 30.45 -0.20
C LYS A 120 -0.33 31.08 -0.61
N PRO A 121 -0.43 31.96 -1.63
CA PRO A 121 -1.70 32.56 -2.01
C PRO A 121 -2.75 31.53 -2.48
N ASP A 122 -2.33 30.57 -3.32
CA ASP A 122 -3.22 29.52 -3.83
C ASP A 122 -3.65 28.56 -2.71
N MET A 123 -2.72 28.22 -1.80
CA MET A 123 -3.03 27.44 -0.61
C MET A 123 -4.01 28.15 0.31
N LYS A 124 -3.79 29.44 0.59
CA LYS A 124 -4.69 30.24 1.43
C LYS A 124 -6.09 30.28 0.84
N LYS A 125 -6.21 30.45 -0.48
CA LYS A 125 -7.48 30.45 -1.19
C LYS A 125 -8.22 29.10 -1.12
N GLN A 126 -7.50 27.99 -1.24
CA GLN A 126 -8.11 26.64 -1.31
C GLN A 126 -8.34 25.99 0.05
N PHE A 127 -7.42 26.17 0.99
CA PHE A 127 -7.36 25.40 2.24
C PHE A 127 -7.41 26.28 3.51
N GLY A 128 -7.47 27.60 3.34
CA GLY A 128 -7.54 28.57 4.43
C GLY A 128 -6.18 29.09 4.90
N GLU A 129 -6.23 30.21 5.62
CA GLU A 129 -5.06 30.94 6.13
C GLU A 129 -4.21 30.09 7.06
N GLU A 130 -4.82 29.49 8.08
CA GLU A 130 -4.15 28.66 9.09
C GLU A 130 -3.33 27.51 8.47
N VAL A 131 -3.87 26.84 7.44
CA VAL A 131 -3.16 25.75 6.74
C VAL A 131 -2.00 26.30 5.92
N ALA A 132 -2.22 27.39 5.18
CA ALA A 132 -1.19 28.01 4.36
C ALA A 132 -0.04 28.56 5.23
N GLU A 133 -0.34 29.13 6.39
CA GLU A 133 0.66 29.60 7.34
C GLU A 133 1.44 28.48 7.97
N PHE A 134 0.77 27.41 8.43
CA PHE A 134 1.45 26.24 8.96
C PHE A 134 2.38 25.60 7.92
N PHE A 135 1.88 25.36 6.71
CA PHE A 135 2.63 24.70 5.64
C PHE A 135 3.80 25.57 5.15
N CYS A 136 3.56 26.84 4.81
CA CYS A 136 4.57 27.71 4.24
C CYS A 136 5.52 28.31 5.29
N GLY A 137 5.07 28.44 6.55
CA GLY A 137 5.88 28.92 7.67
C GLY A 137 6.82 27.86 8.26
N SER A 138 6.67 26.60 7.85
CA SER A 138 7.52 25.52 8.31
C SER A 138 8.93 25.61 7.71
N THR A 139 9.83 26.34 8.37
CA THR A 139 11.26 26.36 8.11
C THR A 139 11.97 25.69 9.29
N GLY A 140 12.38 24.45 9.12
CA GLY A 140 12.99 23.67 10.20
C GLY A 140 13.87 22.57 9.67
N ASP A 141 14.81 22.15 10.52
CA ASP A 141 15.66 20.99 10.32
C ASP A 141 14.86 19.68 10.32
N GLU A 142 15.57 18.55 10.24
CA GLU A 142 14.96 17.24 10.07
C GLU A 142 13.99 16.85 11.20
N GLY A 143 14.26 17.35 12.43
CA GLY A 143 13.60 16.96 13.66
C GLY A 143 12.44 17.85 14.10
N THR A 144 12.30 19.07 13.56
CA THR A 144 11.42 20.09 14.17
C THR A 144 10.01 20.19 13.59
N ILE A 145 9.82 20.05 12.28
CA ILE A 145 8.51 20.34 11.65
C ILE A 145 7.36 19.45 12.13
N HIS A 146 7.62 18.16 12.32
CA HIS A 146 6.59 17.23 12.80
C HIS A 146 6.29 17.45 14.28
N GLN A 147 7.24 17.99 15.06
CA GLN A 147 7.02 18.43 16.44
C GLN A 147 6.21 19.73 16.47
N THR A 148 6.39 20.63 15.50
CA THR A 148 5.54 21.81 15.35
C THR A 148 4.07 21.42 15.19
N PHE A 149 3.75 20.39 14.40
CA PHE A 149 2.38 19.87 14.33
C PHE A 149 1.85 19.39 15.69
N LEU A 150 2.67 18.69 16.47
CA LEU A 150 2.25 18.15 17.77
C LEU A 150 2.05 19.26 18.82
N ASN A 151 2.89 20.30 18.80
CA ASN A 151 2.89 21.37 19.80
C ASN A 151 1.94 22.52 19.43
N LYS A 152 1.85 22.85 18.13
CA LYS A 152 1.07 23.96 17.59
C LYS A 152 0.41 23.54 16.26
N PRO A 153 -0.56 22.62 16.30
CA PRO A 153 -1.31 22.23 15.11
C PRO A 153 -2.08 23.45 14.55
N PRO A 154 -2.27 23.54 13.22
CA PRO A 154 -3.08 24.61 12.62
C PRO A 154 -4.52 24.53 13.10
N GLN A 155 -5.19 25.69 13.22
CA GLN A 155 -6.64 25.75 13.51
C GLN A 155 -7.46 25.41 12.27
N ALA A 156 -7.33 24.17 11.82
CA ALA A 156 -7.94 23.64 10.61
C ALA A 156 -8.33 22.17 10.79
N SER A 157 -9.10 21.65 9.84
CA SER A 157 -9.40 20.23 9.79
C SER A 157 -8.25 19.42 9.17
N ILE A 158 -8.17 18.13 9.51
CA ILE A 158 -7.15 17.23 8.97
C ILE A 158 -7.33 17.00 7.45
N GLY A 159 -8.56 17.12 6.95
CA GLY A 159 -8.85 17.12 5.51
C GLY A 159 -8.20 18.29 4.79
N ALA A 160 -8.34 19.51 5.33
CA ALA A 160 -7.72 20.70 4.74
C ALA A 160 -6.19 20.62 4.75
N LEU A 161 -5.59 20.14 5.85
CA LEU A 161 -4.14 19.97 5.95
C LEU A 161 -3.61 18.91 4.97
N THR A 162 -4.23 17.74 4.90
CA THR A 162 -3.80 16.66 4.00
C THR A 162 -4.03 17.01 2.53
N GLY A 163 -5.14 17.68 2.21
CA GLY A 163 -5.41 18.20 0.87
C GLY A 163 -4.39 19.26 0.44
N ALA A 164 -3.99 20.17 1.35
CA ALA A 164 -2.93 21.14 1.06
C ALA A 164 -1.58 20.47 0.79
N MET A 165 -1.21 19.45 1.57
CA MET A 165 0.02 18.68 1.32
C MET A 165 -0.01 17.97 -0.03
N GLN A 166 -1.12 17.29 -0.34
CA GLN A 166 -1.33 16.61 -1.61
C GLN A 166 -1.18 17.59 -2.76
N TRP A 167 -1.93 18.70 -2.73
CA TRP A 167 -1.85 19.74 -3.74
C TRP A 167 -0.43 20.28 -3.91
N ALA A 168 0.29 20.55 -2.81
CA ALA A 168 1.66 21.03 -2.86
C ALA A 168 2.58 20.07 -3.62
N PHE A 169 2.51 18.78 -3.31
CA PHE A 169 3.40 17.78 -3.91
C PHE A 169 3.24 17.69 -5.43
N TYR A 170 2.06 17.99 -5.96
CA TYR A 170 1.81 18.03 -7.41
C TYR A 170 2.05 19.39 -8.06
N ASN A 171 1.89 20.51 -7.32
CA ASN A 171 1.83 21.85 -7.92
C ASN A 171 2.99 22.79 -7.55
N SER A 172 3.83 22.41 -6.58
CA SER A 172 4.96 23.22 -6.14
C SER A 172 6.29 22.81 -6.78
N LYS A 173 7.31 23.65 -6.63
CA LYS A 173 8.71 23.35 -6.98
C LYS A 173 9.40 22.61 -5.85
N TRP A 174 10.13 21.54 -6.21
CA TRP A 174 10.82 20.65 -5.28
C TRP A 174 12.29 20.46 -5.65
N ALA A 175 13.11 20.10 -4.67
CA ALA A 175 14.49 19.68 -4.91
C ALA A 175 14.53 18.30 -5.58
N SER A 176 15.60 18.00 -6.33
CA SER A 176 15.70 16.80 -7.20
C SER A 176 15.45 15.45 -6.50
N SER A 177 15.70 15.35 -5.19
CA SER A 177 15.55 14.11 -4.40
C SER A 177 14.47 14.18 -3.32
N TYR A 178 13.65 15.24 -3.28
CA TYR A 178 12.68 15.47 -2.20
C TYR A 178 11.33 15.90 -2.76
N GLY A 179 10.23 15.57 -2.07
CA GLY A 179 8.88 15.95 -2.49
C GLY A 179 8.49 15.53 -3.92
N GLY A 180 7.65 16.35 -4.56
CA GLY A 180 7.17 16.11 -5.92
C GLY A 180 6.12 15.00 -6.03
N PRO A 181 5.75 14.59 -7.26
CA PRO A 181 4.64 13.68 -7.53
C PRO A 181 4.73 12.32 -6.84
N LYS A 182 5.93 11.80 -6.53
CA LYS A 182 6.09 10.55 -5.78
C LYS A 182 5.61 10.68 -4.32
N TRP A 183 5.92 11.81 -3.67
CA TRP A 183 5.36 12.13 -2.37
C TRP A 183 3.89 12.52 -2.44
N GLY A 184 3.45 13.05 -3.60
CA GLY A 184 2.04 13.20 -3.94
C GLY A 184 1.30 11.88 -3.83
N ALA A 185 1.79 10.82 -4.47
CA ALA A 185 1.14 9.49 -4.44
C ALA A 185 1.09 8.87 -3.02
N ILE A 186 2.10 9.13 -2.19
CA ILE A 186 2.07 8.74 -0.77
C ILE A 186 0.99 9.53 -0.02
N THR A 187 0.89 10.83 -0.30
CA THR A 187 -0.11 11.71 0.31
C THR A 187 -1.51 11.42 -0.21
N ASP A 188 -1.67 10.91 -1.44
CA ASP A 188 -2.96 10.43 -1.96
C ASP A 188 -3.49 9.31 -1.07
N CYS A 189 -2.66 8.32 -0.71
CA CYS A 189 -3.07 7.25 0.20
C CYS A 189 -3.60 7.81 1.54
N LEU A 190 -2.86 8.75 2.14
CA LEU A 190 -3.27 9.42 3.38
C LEU A 190 -4.58 10.21 3.20
N HIS A 191 -4.66 11.04 2.15
CA HIS A 191 -5.80 11.92 1.93
C HIS A 191 -7.07 11.13 1.60
N ARG A 192 -6.97 10.09 0.77
CA ARG A 192 -8.07 9.19 0.43
C ARG A 192 -8.61 8.46 1.66
N PHE A 193 -7.75 8.08 2.61
CA PHE A 193 -8.21 7.57 3.90
C PHE A 193 -8.93 8.66 4.71
N VAL A 194 -8.35 9.86 4.80
CA VAL A 194 -8.93 10.98 5.56
C VAL A 194 -10.31 11.41 5.02
N THR A 195 -10.51 11.42 3.71
CA THR A 195 -11.78 11.77 3.07
C THR A 195 -12.78 10.60 3.00
N GLY A 196 -12.39 9.42 3.51
CA GLY A 196 -13.23 8.23 3.52
C GLY A 196 -13.29 7.46 2.20
N GLU A 197 -12.55 7.87 1.17
CA GLU A 197 -12.43 7.10 -0.07
C GLU A 197 -11.76 5.73 0.19
N TYR A 198 -10.79 5.67 1.11
CA TYR A 198 -10.21 4.43 1.61
C TYR A 198 -10.77 4.07 2.97
N SER A 199 -11.08 2.78 3.16
CA SER A 199 -11.21 2.22 4.50
C SER A 199 -9.83 2.13 5.17
N ALA A 200 -9.81 1.88 6.49
CA ALA A 200 -8.56 1.67 7.21
C ALA A 200 -7.81 0.43 6.68
N GLU A 201 -8.52 -0.61 6.26
CA GLU A 201 -7.96 -1.80 5.62
C GLU A 201 -7.29 -1.47 4.27
N MET A 202 -7.93 -0.67 3.43
CA MET A 202 -7.36 -0.27 2.13
C MET A 202 -6.10 0.59 2.28
N MET A 203 -6.09 1.51 3.26
CA MET A 203 -4.90 2.28 3.60
C MET A 203 -3.76 1.37 4.07
N LEU A 204 -4.07 0.40 4.94
CA LEU A 204 -3.09 -0.60 5.39
C LEU A 204 -2.55 -1.44 4.24
N ASP A 205 -3.37 -1.90 3.31
CA ASP A 205 -2.85 -2.64 2.16
C ASP A 205 -1.92 -1.78 1.31
N THR A 206 -2.32 -0.53 1.07
CA THR A 206 -1.58 0.38 0.20
C THR A 206 -0.22 0.76 0.79
N ILE A 207 -0.14 1.09 2.09
CA ILE A 207 1.06 1.69 2.70
C ILE A 207 2.32 0.83 2.56
N TRP A 208 2.19 -0.50 2.58
CA TRP A 208 3.34 -1.41 2.52
C TRP A 208 4.07 -1.35 1.17
N THR A 209 3.36 -0.98 0.10
CA THR A 209 3.90 -0.90 -1.25
C THR A 209 4.41 0.49 -1.64
N LEU A 210 4.17 1.50 -0.80
CA LEU A 210 4.56 2.88 -1.09
C LEU A 210 6.08 3.05 -1.09
N GLN A 211 6.59 3.78 -2.08
CA GLN A 211 8.01 4.06 -2.27
C GLN A 211 8.21 5.52 -2.64
N HIS A 212 9.34 6.10 -2.23
CA HIS A 212 9.76 7.44 -2.64
C HIS A 212 11.14 7.36 -3.29
N ASN A 213 11.33 7.97 -4.46
CA ASN A 213 12.65 8.10 -5.13
C ASN A 213 13.47 6.80 -5.21
N GLY A 214 12.81 5.63 -5.33
CA GLY A 214 13.47 4.32 -5.39
C GLY A 214 13.80 3.69 -4.03
N GLY A 215 13.55 4.41 -2.93
CA GLY A 215 13.67 3.94 -1.55
C GLY A 215 12.32 3.54 -0.95
N VAL A 216 12.38 2.70 0.08
CA VAL A 216 11.23 2.32 0.92
C VAL A 216 10.73 3.53 1.71
N LEU A 217 9.41 3.62 1.88
CA LEU A 217 8.79 4.68 2.69
C LEU A 217 9.27 4.64 4.15
N PHE A 218 9.50 3.44 4.69
CA PHE A 218 9.83 3.18 6.10
C PHE A 218 11.29 3.42 6.49
N ASN A 219 11.82 4.61 6.24
CA ASN A 219 13.21 4.99 6.54
C ASN A 219 13.36 6.25 7.41
N LYS A 220 12.28 6.68 8.09
CA LYS A 220 12.23 7.97 8.82
C LYS A 220 12.21 7.87 10.35
N GLY A 221 12.09 6.66 10.91
CA GLY A 221 12.20 6.45 12.36
C GLY A 221 11.15 7.17 13.22
N HIS A 222 9.91 7.33 12.72
CA HIS A 222 8.84 8.01 13.46
C HIS A 222 8.14 7.08 14.45
N VAL A 223 7.08 6.41 14.01
CA VAL A 223 6.33 5.41 14.78
C VAL A 223 6.61 3.98 14.28
N PHE A 224 7.64 3.84 13.45
CA PHE A 224 8.17 2.57 12.96
C PHE A 224 9.69 2.62 13.03
N ALA A 225 10.30 1.48 13.32
CA ALA A 225 11.70 1.24 13.06
C ALA A 225 11.99 1.27 11.54
N HIS A 226 13.26 1.38 11.18
CA HIS A 226 13.66 1.33 9.78
C HIS A 226 13.47 -0.08 9.19
N GLU A 227 13.03 -0.13 7.95
CA GLU A 227 12.93 -1.35 7.13
C GLU A 227 14.32 -1.94 6.86
N THR A 228 14.41 -3.27 6.77
CA THR A 228 15.67 -4.03 6.75
C THR A 228 15.96 -4.72 5.41
N GLY A 229 15.14 -4.53 4.39
CA GLY A 229 15.16 -5.17 3.08
C GLY A 229 14.18 -6.33 2.94
N THR A 230 13.72 -6.91 4.04
CA THR A 230 12.83 -8.09 4.04
C THR A 230 11.40 -7.76 3.62
N LEU A 231 10.98 -6.49 3.70
CA LEU A 231 9.63 -6.10 3.30
C LEU A 231 9.36 -6.44 1.83
N LYS A 232 10.36 -6.28 0.94
CA LYS A 232 10.22 -6.65 -0.47
C LYS A 232 9.94 -8.14 -0.66
N ARG A 233 10.60 -9.00 0.12
CA ARG A 233 10.36 -10.45 0.12
C ARG A 233 8.93 -10.76 0.56
N ILE A 234 8.46 -10.11 1.63
CA ILE A 234 7.08 -10.25 2.11
C ILE A 234 6.09 -9.85 1.01
N LEU A 235 6.29 -8.72 0.34
CA LEU A 235 5.41 -8.25 -0.74
C LEU A 235 5.42 -9.20 -1.94
N ASP A 236 6.57 -9.73 -2.34
CA ASP A 236 6.66 -10.70 -3.44
C ASP A 236 5.93 -12.01 -3.09
N ILE A 237 6.05 -12.50 -1.85
CA ILE A 237 5.28 -13.66 -1.38
C ILE A 237 3.77 -13.34 -1.33
N GLN A 238 3.40 -12.15 -0.87
CA GLN A 238 2.00 -11.70 -0.80
C GLN A 238 1.30 -11.75 -2.15
N ARG A 239 1.97 -11.36 -3.25
CA ARG A 239 1.40 -11.43 -4.60
C ARG A 239 1.01 -12.84 -5.03
N SER A 240 1.68 -13.85 -4.49
CA SER A 240 1.36 -15.26 -4.73
C SER A 240 0.34 -15.83 -3.74
N GLY A 241 -0.13 -15.04 -2.76
CA GLY A 241 -1.07 -15.47 -1.74
C GLY A 241 -0.46 -16.37 -0.67
N GLN A 242 0.86 -16.39 -0.50
CA GLN A 242 1.54 -17.40 0.33
C GLN A 242 2.04 -16.89 1.70
N ILE A 243 1.52 -15.78 2.21
CA ILE A 243 1.97 -15.22 3.51
C ILE A 243 1.83 -16.19 4.69
N PRO A 244 0.74 -16.97 4.85
CA PRO A 244 0.69 -17.99 5.89
C PRO A 244 1.85 -18.98 5.83
N HIS A 245 2.26 -19.40 4.63
CA HIS A 245 3.42 -20.28 4.42
C HIS A 245 4.72 -19.60 4.83
N ALA A 246 4.87 -18.31 4.55
CA ALA A 246 6.05 -17.55 4.96
C ALA A 246 6.16 -17.42 6.47
N ILE A 247 5.05 -17.14 7.15
CA ILE A 247 5.01 -17.03 8.61
C ILE A 247 5.42 -18.36 9.27
N LEU A 248 4.97 -19.48 8.72
CA LEU A 248 5.21 -20.80 9.29
C LEU A 248 6.59 -21.38 8.92
N TYR A 249 7.11 -21.09 7.72
CA TYR A 249 8.21 -21.86 7.14
C TYR A 249 9.33 -21.03 6.49
N ASP A 250 9.16 -19.74 6.26
CA ASP A 250 10.21 -18.91 5.63
C ASP A 250 11.11 -18.27 6.69
N GLN A 251 12.34 -18.79 6.81
CA GLN A 251 13.30 -18.34 7.83
C GLN A 251 13.58 -16.83 7.81
N PRO A 252 13.78 -16.16 6.65
CA PRO A 252 13.95 -14.71 6.62
C PRO A 252 12.74 -13.93 7.15
N CYS A 253 11.51 -14.36 6.84
CA CYS A 253 10.30 -13.76 7.41
C CYS A 253 10.14 -14.08 8.90
N GLY A 254 10.55 -15.29 9.34
CA GLY A 254 10.45 -15.77 10.71
C GLY A 254 11.07 -14.84 11.76
N HIS A 255 12.10 -14.06 11.39
CA HIS A 255 12.69 -13.03 12.27
C HIS A 255 11.72 -11.91 12.70
N TYR A 256 10.62 -11.72 11.96
CA TYR A 256 9.62 -10.68 12.20
C TYR A 256 8.28 -11.24 12.70
N VAL A 257 8.17 -12.56 12.82
CA VAL A 257 6.98 -13.26 13.30
C VAL A 257 6.96 -13.22 14.81
N THR A 258 5.89 -12.67 15.38
CA THR A 258 5.63 -12.74 16.83
C THR A 258 4.93 -14.04 17.18
N ASP A 259 5.11 -14.56 18.39
CA ASP A 259 4.44 -15.78 18.87
C ASP A 259 2.93 -15.78 18.66
N GLY A 260 2.27 -14.64 18.93
CA GLY A 260 0.83 -14.50 18.72
C GLY A 260 0.42 -14.67 17.24
N LEU A 261 1.23 -14.18 16.31
CA LEU A 261 0.96 -14.36 14.88
C LEU A 261 1.16 -15.82 14.47
N LEU A 262 2.22 -16.44 14.97
CA LEU A 262 2.52 -17.84 14.70
C LEU A 262 1.36 -18.74 15.13
N GLN A 263 0.87 -18.58 16.36
CA GLN A 263 -0.26 -19.33 16.89
C GLN A 263 -1.52 -19.19 16.02
N HIS A 264 -1.82 -17.97 15.54
CA HIS A 264 -2.98 -17.78 14.65
C HIS A 264 -2.78 -18.42 13.28
N MET A 265 -1.57 -18.45 12.74
CA MET A 265 -1.30 -19.12 11.47
C MET A 265 -1.29 -20.64 11.60
N GLU A 266 -0.84 -21.19 12.73
CA GLU A 266 -0.96 -22.62 13.04
C GLU A 266 -2.43 -23.02 13.15
N MET A 267 -3.26 -22.22 13.84
CA MET A 267 -4.71 -22.42 13.91
C MET A 267 -5.36 -22.33 12.53
N ALA A 268 -4.97 -21.35 11.70
CA ALA A 268 -5.44 -21.24 10.33
C ALA A 268 -5.04 -22.46 9.49
N GLN A 269 -3.82 -22.98 9.65
CA GLN A 269 -3.39 -24.20 8.97
C GLN A 269 -4.22 -25.42 9.39
N GLN A 270 -4.59 -25.54 10.66
CA GLN A 270 -5.46 -26.62 11.14
C GLN A 270 -6.88 -26.52 10.58
N MET A 271 -7.44 -25.31 10.48
CA MET A 271 -8.79 -25.07 9.92
C MET A 271 -8.82 -25.20 8.38
N PHE A 272 -7.71 -24.88 7.71
CA PHE A 272 -7.60 -24.80 6.26
C PHE A 272 -6.35 -25.55 5.73
N PRO A 273 -6.21 -26.86 6.00
CA PRO A 273 -4.98 -27.60 5.70
C PRO A 273 -4.66 -27.68 4.20
N ASP A 274 -5.69 -27.61 3.33
CA ASP A 274 -5.53 -27.64 1.88
C ASP A 274 -5.13 -26.27 1.29
N HIS A 275 -5.20 -25.19 2.08
CA HIS A 275 -4.87 -23.83 1.63
C HIS A 275 -3.58 -23.29 2.25
N VAL A 276 -3.15 -23.84 3.40
CA VAL A 276 -1.90 -23.47 4.08
C VAL A 276 -0.93 -24.65 4.01
N GLY A 277 -0.20 -24.73 2.90
CA GLY A 277 0.83 -25.71 2.63
C GLY A 277 2.05 -25.60 3.55
N LYS A 278 3.05 -26.46 3.31
CA LYS A 278 4.19 -26.71 4.22
C LYS A 278 5.49 -25.97 3.87
N TYR A 279 5.47 -25.17 2.81
CA TYR A 279 6.61 -24.38 2.34
C TYR A 279 6.11 -23.24 1.45
N VAL A 280 6.95 -22.22 1.23
CA VAL A 280 6.68 -21.18 0.23
C VAL A 280 7.07 -21.70 -1.15
N ASP A 281 6.13 -21.75 -2.09
CA ASP A 281 6.39 -22.10 -3.48
C ASP A 281 6.98 -20.90 -4.24
N TRP A 282 8.31 -20.89 -4.34
CA TRP A 282 9.08 -19.83 -4.98
C TRP A 282 8.93 -19.79 -6.50
N TYR A 283 8.58 -20.91 -7.13
CA TYR A 283 8.20 -20.88 -8.54
C TYR A 283 6.90 -20.11 -8.74
N MET A 284 5.90 -20.29 -7.86
CA MET A 284 4.69 -19.47 -7.88
C MET A 284 4.97 -18.00 -7.58
N VAL A 285 5.83 -17.70 -6.61
CA VAL A 285 6.24 -16.33 -6.27
C VAL A 285 6.78 -15.61 -7.52
N GLU A 286 7.70 -16.23 -8.26
CA GLU A 286 8.22 -15.63 -9.49
C GLU A 286 7.20 -15.57 -10.62
N ALA A 287 6.40 -16.63 -10.80
CA ALA A 287 5.43 -16.71 -11.88
C ALA A 287 4.30 -15.67 -11.75
N LEU A 288 3.93 -15.31 -10.52
CA LEU A 288 2.87 -14.34 -10.22
C LEU A 288 3.37 -12.90 -10.05
N GLY A 289 4.61 -12.61 -10.49
CA GLY A 289 5.11 -11.25 -10.66
C GLY A 289 5.87 -10.71 -9.45
N SER A 290 6.76 -11.51 -8.87
CA SER A 290 7.79 -10.98 -7.97
C SER A 290 8.62 -9.89 -8.66
N VAL A 291 9.06 -8.90 -7.88
CA VAL A 291 10.01 -7.89 -8.36
C VAL A 291 11.44 -8.42 -8.23
N HIS A 292 11.70 -9.29 -7.25
CA HIS A 292 12.99 -9.93 -7.06
C HIS A 292 13.05 -11.34 -7.66
N LYS A 293 14.27 -11.86 -7.83
CA LYS A 293 14.57 -13.22 -8.27
C LYS A 293 15.08 -14.06 -7.10
N TYR A 294 14.64 -15.30 -7.00
CA TYR A 294 14.89 -16.19 -5.86
C TYR A 294 15.55 -17.52 -6.27
N PRO A 295 16.69 -17.49 -6.99
CA PRO A 295 17.30 -18.71 -7.53
C PRO A 295 17.78 -19.67 -6.44
N LYS A 296 18.20 -19.15 -5.27
CA LYS A 296 18.64 -19.98 -4.13
C LYS A 296 17.46 -20.74 -3.54
N GLU A 297 16.35 -20.06 -3.33
CA GLU A 297 15.12 -20.63 -2.78
C GLU A 297 14.47 -21.62 -3.75
N ILE A 298 14.42 -21.27 -5.05
CA ILE A 298 13.97 -22.19 -6.10
C ILE A 298 14.83 -23.45 -6.12
N SER A 299 16.17 -23.32 -6.07
CA SER A 299 17.06 -24.49 -6.05
C SER A 299 16.82 -25.38 -4.82
N ALA A 300 16.65 -24.76 -3.64
CA ALA A 300 16.33 -25.48 -2.41
C ALA A 300 14.97 -26.19 -2.48
N GLN A 301 13.93 -25.52 -3.01
CA GLN A 301 12.61 -26.10 -3.24
C GLN A 301 12.69 -27.28 -4.21
N THR A 302 13.35 -27.12 -5.37
CA THR A 302 13.45 -28.19 -6.38
C THR A 302 14.10 -29.44 -5.84
N LYS A 303 15.13 -29.27 -4.98
CA LYS A 303 15.82 -30.40 -4.35
C LYS A 303 14.91 -31.20 -3.40
N THR A 304 14.02 -30.52 -2.67
CA THR A 304 13.22 -31.16 -1.59
C THR A 304 11.80 -31.52 -2.03
N HIS A 305 11.18 -30.70 -2.88
CA HIS A 305 9.76 -30.76 -3.22
C HIS A 305 9.50 -30.82 -4.74
N GLY A 306 10.49 -30.49 -5.57
CA GLY A 306 10.29 -30.34 -7.01
C GLY A 306 9.45 -29.11 -7.38
N ILE A 307 8.83 -29.15 -8.56
CA ILE A 307 7.91 -28.11 -9.04
C ILE A 307 6.47 -28.54 -8.70
N SER A 308 5.69 -27.67 -8.06
CA SER A 308 4.28 -27.96 -7.78
C SER A 308 3.42 -27.94 -9.04
N LYS A 309 2.20 -28.49 -8.96
CA LYS A 309 1.24 -28.45 -10.07
C LYS A 309 0.78 -27.01 -10.33
N GLU A 310 0.60 -26.24 -9.28
CA GLU A 310 0.16 -24.85 -9.27
C GLU A 310 1.24 -23.95 -9.91
N ALA A 311 2.50 -24.15 -9.54
CA ALA A 311 3.65 -23.48 -10.17
C ALA A 311 3.75 -23.78 -11.66
N SER A 312 3.63 -25.06 -12.04
CA SER A 312 3.66 -25.46 -13.46
C SER A 312 2.55 -24.78 -14.27
N LYS A 313 1.34 -24.69 -13.69
CA LYS A 313 0.20 -23.99 -14.30
C LYS A 313 0.45 -22.48 -14.39
N ALA A 314 0.97 -21.86 -13.32
CA ALA A 314 1.26 -20.43 -13.28
C ALA A 314 2.33 -20.03 -14.31
N GLN A 315 3.41 -20.82 -14.44
CA GLN A 315 4.45 -20.60 -15.44
C GLN A 315 3.90 -20.70 -16.87
N LYS A 316 3.05 -21.70 -17.15
CA LYS A 316 2.39 -21.83 -18.45
C LYS A 316 1.51 -20.61 -18.75
N MET A 317 0.67 -20.19 -17.80
CA MET A 317 -0.18 -19.01 -17.95
C MET A 317 0.64 -17.73 -18.16
N GLN A 318 1.76 -17.57 -17.46
CA GLN A 318 2.64 -16.42 -17.62
C GLN A 318 3.30 -16.42 -19.00
N ALA A 319 3.77 -17.57 -19.48
CA ALA A 319 4.33 -17.71 -20.82
C ALA A 319 3.29 -17.38 -21.91
N GLU A 320 2.05 -17.87 -21.76
CA GLU A 320 0.95 -17.54 -22.66
C GLU A 320 0.62 -16.03 -22.64
N LYS A 321 0.60 -15.41 -21.45
CA LYS A 321 0.39 -13.96 -21.31
C LYS A 321 1.49 -13.15 -21.97
N LEU A 322 2.76 -13.52 -21.78
CA LEU A 322 3.91 -12.85 -22.41
C LEU A 322 3.86 -12.99 -23.93
N ALA A 323 3.53 -14.19 -24.44
CA ALA A 323 3.34 -14.41 -25.86
C ALA A 323 2.21 -13.56 -26.44
N ALA A 324 1.08 -13.45 -25.73
CA ALA A 324 -0.04 -12.61 -26.12
C ALA A 324 0.31 -11.12 -26.14
N MET A 325 1.03 -10.63 -25.12
CA MET A 325 1.50 -9.24 -25.07
C MET A 325 2.48 -8.92 -26.20
N ALA A 326 3.45 -9.81 -26.46
CA ALA A 326 4.39 -9.65 -27.56
C ALA A 326 3.68 -9.64 -28.92
N LYS A 327 2.67 -10.49 -29.12
CA LYS A 327 1.84 -10.50 -30.32
C LYS A 327 1.07 -9.17 -30.48
N ALA A 328 0.41 -8.69 -29.41
CA ALA A 328 -0.33 -7.43 -29.44
C ALA A 328 0.58 -6.22 -29.72
N GLU A 329 1.79 -6.20 -29.16
CA GLU A 329 2.78 -5.17 -29.43
C GLU A 329 3.27 -5.23 -30.89
N ALA A 330 3.52 -6.41 -31.42
CA ALA A 330 3.88 -6.61 -32.82
C ALA A 330 2.76 -6.16 -33.78
N GLU A 331 1.50 -6.49 -33.48
CA GLU A 331 0.34 -6.03 -34.25
C GLU A 331 0.16 -4.51 -34.19
N LYS A 332 0.33 -3.90 -33.01
CA LYS A 332 0.31 -2.44 -32.84
C LYS A 332 1.42 -1.77 -33.66
N LYS A 333 2.63 -2.31 -33.62
CA LYS A 333 3.77 -1.82 -34.39
C LYS A 333 3.53 -1.95 -35.90
N ALA A 334 3.00 -3.09 -36.35
CA ALA A 334 2.64 -3.32 -37.76
C ALA A 334 1.52 -2.37 -38.23
N ALA A 335 0.50 -2.11 -37.40
CA ALA A 335 -0.55 -1.14 -37.70
C ALA A 335 0.02 0.29 -37.79
N GLU A 336 0.93 0.65 -36.88
CA GLU A 336 1.63 1.93 -36.91
C GLU A 336 2.50 2.07 -38.18
N GLU A 337 3.24 1.04 -38.58
CA GLU A 337 4.04 1.02 -39.82
C GLU A 337 3.17 1.10 -41.10
N LYS A 338 1.92 0.62 -41.06
CA LYS A 338 0.97 0.81 -42.16
C LYS A 338 0.50 2.27 -42.24
N MET A 339 0.18 2.89 -41.10
CA MET A 339 -0.37 4.25 -41.04
C MET A 339 0.68 5.35 -41.17
N TYR A 340 1.93 5.09 -40.78
CA TYR A 340 2.99 6.08 -40.70
C TYR A 340 4.21 5.65 -41.50
N PHE A 341 4.97 6.62 -42.02
CA PHE A 341 6.34 6.40 -42.48
C PHE A 341 7.29 7.28 -41.67
N THR A 342 8.51 6.80 -41.46
CA THR A 342 9.54 7.52 -40.71
C THR A 342 10.24 8.48 -41.66
N LEU A 343 10.13 9.79 -41.41
CA LEU A 343 10.82 10.81 -42.20
C LEU A 343 12.26 11.02 -41.70
N MET A 344 12.44 10.99 -40.37
CA MET A 344 13.71 11.14 -39.66
C MET A 344 13.67 10.31 -38.35
N PRO A 345 14.81 10.02 -37.69
CA PRO A 345 14.80 9.39 -36.38
C PRO A 345 13.82 10.09 -35.43
N ASN A 346 12.93 9.32 -34.80
CA ASN A 346 11.85 9.80 -33.91
C ASN A 346 10.77 10.70 -34.55
N THR A 347 10.75 10.88 -35.88
CA THR A 347 9.73 11.65 -36.59
C THR A 347 8.91 10.75 -37.51
N LYS A 348 7.66 10.46 -37.11
CA LYS A 348 6.70 9.67 -37.89
C LYS A 348 5.66 10.60 -38.53
N VAL A 349 5.46 10.46 -39.84
CA VAL A 349 4.46 11.22 -40.60
C VAL A 349 3.37 10.25 -41.07
N LYS A 350 2.10 10.63 -40.89
CA LYS A 350 0.97 9.82 -41.34
C LYS A 350 0.98 9.75 -42.87
N LYS A 351 0.87 8.55 -43.45
CA LYS A 351 0.75 8.37 -44.90
C LYS A 351 -0.54 9.04 -45.36
N VAL A 352 -0.43 9.94 -46.34
CA VAL A 352 -1.58 10.62 -46.96
C VAL A 352 -1.95 9.86 -48.23
N GLU A 353 -3.21 9.48 -48.38
CA GLU A 353 -3.72 8.85 -49.58
C GLU A 353 -3.96 9.93 -50.65
N ILE A 354 -3.18 9.91 -51.73
CA ILE A 354 -3.36 10.86 -52.84
C ILE A 354 -4.50 10.34 -53.71
N HIS A 355 -5.70 10.89 -53.53
CA HIS A 355 -6.81 10.68 -54.46
C HIS A 355 -6.51 11.41 -55.77
N ARG A 356 -6.02 10.68 -56.79
CA ARG A 356 -5.94 11.20 -58.15
C ARG A 356 -7.35 11.20 -58.72
N VAL A 357 -7.98 12.37 -58.76
CA VAL A 357 -9.20 12.57 -59.54
C VAL A 357 -8.78 12.47 -61.00
N ALA A 358 -9.25 11.44 -61.71
CA ALA A 358 -9.05 11.34 -63.14
C ALA A 358 -9.88 12.46 -63.80
N GLU A 359 -9.22 13.49 -64.30
CA GLU A 359 -9.86 14.44 -65.20
C GLU A 359 -10.20 13.67 -66.49
N ALA A 360 -11.49 13.54 -66.78
CA ALA A 360 -11.98 12.97 -68.02
C ALA A 360 -11.57 13.88 -69.19
N ALA A 361 -10.79 13.33 -70.13
CA ALA A 361 -10.44 13.95 -71.40
C ALA A 361 -11.14 13.21 -72.55
#